data_AF-A0A961Y982-F1
#
_entry.id   AF-A0A961Y982-F1
#
_cell.length_a   1.000
_cell.length_b   1.000
_cell.length_c   1.000
_cell.angle_alpha   90.00
_cell.angle_beta   90.00
_cell.angle_gamma   90.00
#
_symmetry.space_group_name_H-M   'P 1'
#
loop_
_entity.id
_entity.type
_entity.pdbx_description
1 polymer ?
#
loop_
_entity_poly.entity_id
_entity_poly.type
_entity_poly.pdbx_seq_one_letter_code
_entity_poly.pdbx_strand_id
1 'polypeptide(L)'
;MTPLAHKIAAQLTMPKAKRTIKDGCDLLSRMGDVHCFEVTDVFDAAPALSLNLISRGMVPEVLAFLPAPKTWIEWRFDDGGRQAFLLIETPGGSAQAFSAREHPEYGIEAHEFVGELLLAPKSWDQPFPVPCRFPGETVFRQKGWAAFLYGTLAIINTPRIFGRRQHMPHRGLERKLLQARAVVGKFPLHAWTEIQLRVKPPKDASGDPSHEAHLTGRKALHFCRSHLRIRRGQLEFVSAHWRGDAALGIKRSRYRVTQ
;
A
#
# COMPACT_ATOMS: atom_id res chain seq x y z
N MET A 1 10.25 -7.78 1.09
CA MET A 1 10.15 -7.25 -0.28
C MET A 1 9.42 -8.23 -1.19
N THR A 2 8.49 -7.73 -1.99
CA THR A 2 7.82 -8.46 -3.07
C THR A 2 8.83 -8.87 -4.16
N PRO A 3 8.49 -9.80 -5.07
CA PRO A 3 9.44 -10.33 -6.06
C PRO A 3 10.16 -9.27 -6.91
N LEU A 4 9.45 -8.32 -7.51
CA LEU A 4 10.08 -7.27 -8.33
C LEU A 4 10.93 -6.33 -7.46
N ALA A 5 10.40 -5.88 -6.32
CA ALA A 5 11.17 -5.08 -5.35
C ALA A 5 12.46 -5.77 -4.90
N HIS A 6 12.42 -7.09 -4.68
CA HIS A 6 13.57 -7.89 -4.28
C HIS A 6 14.62 -7.93 -5.39
N LYS A 7 14.21 -8.15 -6.65
CA LYS A 7 15.14 -8.15 -7.79
C LYS A 7 15.80 -6.78 -8.00
N ILE A 8 15.03 -5.70 -7.86
CA ILE A 8 15.55 -4.32 -7.92
C ILE A 8 16.54 -4.07 -6.79
N ALA A 9 16.17 -4.37 -5.54
CA ALA A 9 17.05 -4.19 -4.39
C ALA A 9 18.32 -5.05 -4.48
N ALA A 10 18.27 -6.24 -5.09
CA ALA A 10 19.45 -7.07 -5.32
C ALA A 10 20.52 -6.37 -6.17
N GLN A 11 20.13 -5.49 -7.10
CA GLN A 11 21.10 -4.72 -7.92
C GLN A 11 21.96 -3.76 -7.07
N LEU A 12 21.45 -3.29 -5.92
CA LEU A 12 22.23 -2.47 -4.99
C LEU A 12 23.42 -3.22 -4.40
N THR A 13 23.35 -4.56 -4.35
CA THR A 13 24.45 -5.40 -3.86
C THR A 13 25.52 -5.67 -4.91
N MET A 14 25.27 -5.28 -6.16
CA MET A 14 26.18 -5.47 -7.28
C MET A 14 27.02 -4.21 -7.54
N PRO A 15 28.28 -4.35 -7.99
CA PRO A 15 29.05 -3.23 -8.53
C PRO A 15 28.27 -2.51 -9.63
N LYS A 16 28.38 -1.17 -9.72
CA LYS A 16 27.61 -0.36 -10.68
C LYS A 16 27.74 -0.86 -12.12
N ALA A 17 28.94 -1.27 -12.53
CA ALA A 17 29.22 -1.81 -13.87
C ALA A 17 28.57 -3.17 -14.18
N LYS A 18 28.08 -3.91 -13.16
CA LYS A 18 27.42 -5.21 -13.31
C LYS A 18 25.90 -5.14 -13.17
N ARG A 19 25.34 -3.95 -12.94
CA ARG A 19 23.89 -3.78 -12.78
C ARG A 19 23.21 -3.87 -14.15
N THR A 20 22.09 -4.57 -14.20
CA THR A 20 21.31 -4.75 -15.44
C THR A 20 20.13 -3.78 -15.55
N ILE A 21 19.75 -3.12 -14.46
CA ILE A 21 18.66 -2.16 -14.44
C ILE A 21 19.11 -0.82 -15.00
N LYS A 22 18.34 -0.29 -15.95
CA LYS A 22 18.43 1.10 -16.41
C LYS A 22 17.72 2.02 -15.41
N ASP A 23 18.48 2.58 -14.47
CA ASP A 23 17.91 3.36 -13.36
C ASP A 23 17.80 4.86 -13.68
N GLY A 24 16.93 5.22 -14.64
CA GLY A 24 16.79 6.62 -15.11
C GLY A 24 16.16 7.58 -14.09
N CYS A 25 15.46 7.07 -13.07
CA CYS A 25 14.73 7.87 -12.08
C CYS A 25 15.28 7.72 -10.65
N ASP A 26 16.48 7.13 -10.51
CA ASP A 26 17.12 6.85 -9.23
C ASP A 26 16.23 5.99 -8.30
N LEU A 27 15.51 5.04 -8.88
CA LEU A 27 14.66 4.08 -8.17
C LEU A 27 15.49 3.25 -7.18
N LEU A 28 16.71 2.84 -7.55
CA LEU A 28 17.55 2.00 -6.69
C LEU A 28 17.88 2.69 -5.36
N SER A 29 18.21 3.97 -5.38
CA SER A 29 18.51 4.70 -4.13
C SER A 29 17.27 4.81 -3.23
N ARG A 30 16.08 4.88 -3.84
CA ARG A 30 14.79 5.07 -3.17
C ARG A 30 14.28 3.82 -2.47
N MET A 31 14.74 2.62 -2.86
CA MET A 31 14.29 1.32 -2.31
C MET A 31 14.59 1.08 -0.82
N GLY A 32 15.35 1.94 -0.16
CA GLY A 32 15.58 1.85 1.28
C GLY A 32 14.32 2.19 2.09
N ASP A 33 14.01 1.37 3.10
CA ASP A 33 12.89 1.53 4.05
C ASP A 33 11.48 1.42 3.42
N VAL A 34 11.37 0.72 2.29
CA VAL A 34 10.11 0.55 1.57
C VAL A 34 9.25 -0.56 2.19
N HIS A 35 7.97 -0.28 2.41
CA HIS A 35 6.96 -1.31 2.71
C HIS A 35 6.32 -1.83 1.43
N CYS A 36 6.45 -3.13 1.18
CA CYS A 36 5.96 -3.73 -0.06
C CYS A 36 4.64 -4.49 0.15
N PHE A 37 3.75 -4.31 -0.82
CA PHE A 37 2.46 -4.99 -0.94
C PHE A 37 2.38 -5.68 -2.31
N GLU A 38 2.06 -6.96 -2.28
CA GLU A 38 1.69 -7.72 -3.48
C GLU A 38 0.17 -7.73 -3.56
N VAL A 39 -0.38 -7.27 -4.68
CA VAL A 39 -1.80 -6.99 -4.85
C VAL A 39 -2.39 -7.66 -6.09
N THR A 40 -1.75 -8.73 -6.59
CA THR A 40 -2.21 -9.43 -7.80
C THR A 40 -3.67 -9.86 -7.68
N ASP A 41 -4.03 -10.50 -6.56
CA ASP A 41 -5.38 -11.04 -6.36
C ASP A 41 -6.48 -9.97 -6.31
N VAL A 42 -6.13 -8.70 -6.07
CA VAL A 42 -7.08 -7.59 -5.96
C VAL A 42 -6.96 -6.59 -7.10
N PHE A 43 -6.11 -6.87 -8.09
CA PHE A 43 -5.79 -5.94 -9.17
C PHE A 43 -7.05 -5.47 -9.90
N ASP A 44 -7.90 -6.40 -10.31
CA ASP A 44 -9.14 -6.10 -11.04
C ASP A 44 -10.24 -5.51 -10.16
N ALA A 45 -10.24 -5.85 -8.87
CA ALA A 45 -11.26 -5.39 -7.92
C ALA A 45 -11.00 -3.95 -7.43
N ALA A 46 -9.74 -3.51 -7.40
CA ALA A 46 -9.36 -2.21 -6.88
C ALA A 46 -9.99 -1.03 -7.65
N PRO A 47 -9.97 -0.97 -9.00
CA PRO A 47 -10.64 0.11 -9.74
C PRO A 47 -12.14 0.15 -9.49
N ALA A 48 -12.81 -1.01 -9.48
CA ALA A 48 -14.24 -1.11 -9.24
C ALA A 48 -14.62 -0.60 -7.83
N LEU A 49 -13.81 -0.94 -6.82
CA LEU A 49 -13.97 -0.39 -5.47
C LEU A 49 -13.83 1.13 -5.48
N SER A 50 -12.79 1.67 -6.12
CA SER A 50 -12.60 3.12 -6.17
C SER A 50 -13.78 3.83 -6.84
N LEU A 51 -14.27 3.32 -7.98
CA LEU A 51 -15.46 3.86 -8.66
C LEU A 51 -16.72 3.79 -7.78
N ASN A 52 -16.87 2.72 -6.99
CA ASN A 52 -17.98 2.61 -6.04
C ASN A 52 -17.87 3.62 -4.88
N LEU A 53 -16.64 3.89 -4.40
CA LEU A 53 -16.41 4.92 -3.39
C LEU A 53 -16.73 6.31 -3.96
N ILE A 54 -16.29 6.59 -5.19
CA ILE A 54 -16.61 7.83 -5.94
C ILE A 54 -18.12 8.03 -6.02
N SER A 55 -18.85 7.03 -6.55
CA SER A 55 -20.29 7.17 -6.81
C SER A 55 -21.12 7.36 -5.54
N ARG A 56 -20.59 6.94 -4.39
CA ARG A 56 -21.21 7.13 -3.07
C ARG A 56 -20.80 8.43 -2.39
N GLY A 57 -20.06 9.31 -3.08
CA GLY A 57 -19.54 10.55 -2.51
C GLY A 57 -18.52 10.32 -1.38
N MET A 58 -17.95 9.12 -1.28
CA MET A 58 -16.93 8.84 -0.29
C MET A 58 -15.61 9.43 -0.75
N VAL A 59 -15.11 10.36 0.06
CA VAL A 59 -13.90 11.10 -0.21
C VAL A 59 -12.69 10.22 0.15
N PRO A 60 -11.65 10.12 -0.71
CA PRO A 60 -10.45 9.33 -0.43
C PRO A 60 -9.65 9.81 0.78
N GLU A 61 -9.96 11.00 1.31
CA GLU A 61 -9.37 11.61 2.51
C GLU A 61 -9.13 10.61 3.65
N VAL A 62 -9.97 9.58 3.73
CA VAL A 62 -9.95 8.64 4.83
C VAL A 62 -9.47 7.23 4.51
N LEU A 63 -9.21 6.91 3.24
CA LEU A 63 -8.81 5.57 2.80
C LEU A 63 -7.54 5.54 1.92
N ALA A 64 -7.16 6.68 1.34
CA ALA A 64 -6.05 6.83 0.41
C ALA A 64 -4.79 7.47 1.04
N PHE A 65 -4.41 7.04 2.24
CA PHE A 65 -3.12 7.39 2.83
C PHE A 65 -2.12 6.25 2.62
N LEU A 66 -0.83 6.58 2.61
CA LEU A 66 0.20 5.56 2.51
C LEU A 66 0.36 4.83 3.86
N PRO A 67 0.39 3.49 3.88
CA PRO A 67 0.63 2.71 5.11
C PRO A 67 2.02 2.95 5.71
N ALA A 68 2.96 3.47 4.91
CA ALA A 68 4.29 3.91 5.31
C ALA A 68 4.78 5.03 4.36
N PRO A 69 5.73 5.88 4.79
CA PRO A 69 6.23 7.00 3.97
C PRO A 69 6.72 6.58 2.59
N LYS A 70 7.24 5.35 2.47
CA LYS A 70 7.56 4.71 1.18
C LYS A 70 6.79 3.40 1.05
N THR A 71 5.88 3.36 0.09
CA THR A 71 4.99 2.22 -0.14
C THR A 71 5.19 1.69 -1.56
N TRP A 72 5.45 0.40 -1.68
CA TRP A 72 5.58 -0.31 -2.96
C TRP A 72 4.36 -1.17 -3.18
N ILE A 73 3.69 -0.99 -4.31
CA ILE A 73 2.50 -1.74 -4.72
C ILE A 73 2.85 -2.50 -5.98
N GLU A 74 2.83 -3.83 -5.93
CA GLU A 74 3.22 -4.72 -7.02
C GLU A 74 2.09 -5.67 -7.40
N TRP A 75 1.94 -5.93 -8.69
CA TRP A 75 1.08 -6.97 -9.22
C TRP A 75 1.78 -7.72 -10.36
N ARG A 76 1.23 -8.89 -10.69
CA ARG A 76 1.67 -9.79 -11.74
C ARG A 76 0.61 -9.85 -12.84
N PHE A 77 1.06 -9.88 -14.09
CA PHE A 77 0.24 -10.12 -15.27
C PHE A 77 0.19 -11.61 -15.63
N ASP A 78 -0.77 -12.00 -16.48
CA ASP A 78 -0.94 -13.39 -16.92
C ASP A 78 0.25 -13.91 -17.72
N ASP A 79 0.98 -13.04 -18.40
CA ASP A 79 2.23 -13.35 -19.11
C ASP A 79 3.41 -13.65 -18.15
N GLY A 80 3.21 -13.54 -16.84
CA GLY A 80 4.24 -13.72 -15.82
C GLY A 80 5.08 -12.47 -15.56
N GLY A 81 4.89 -11.42 -16.34
CA GLY A 81 5.46 -10.09 -16.11
C GLY A 81 4.94 -9.46 -14.83
N ARG A 82 5.65 -8.44 -14.34
CA ARG A 82 5.29 -7.72 -13.11
C ARG A 82 5.32 -6.23 -13.35
N GLN A 83 4.43 -5.51 -12.68
CA GLN A 83 4.49 -4.06 -12.62
C GLN A 83 4.29 -3.60 -11.19
N ALA A 84 4.88 -2.46 -10.88
CA ALA A 84 4.75 -1.85 -9.57
C ALA A 84 4.78 -0.33 -9.63
N PHE A 85 4.23 0.27 -8.58
CA PHE A 85 4.42 1.67 -8.24
C PHE A 85 5.16 1.78 -6.89
N LEU A 86 6.20 2.59 -6.86
CA LEU A 86 6.75 3.15 -5.62
C LEU A 86 6.11 4.51 -5.37
N LEU A 87 5.42 4.63 -4.24
CA LEU A 87 4.82 5.87 -3.75
C LEU A 87 5.66 6.39 -2.58
N ILE A 88 6.09 7.65 -2.67
CA ILE A 88 6.88 8.33 -1.64
C ILE A 88 6.13 9.56 -1.16
N GLU A 89 5.70 9.55 0.10
CA GLU A 89 4.98 10.66 0.74
C GLU A 89 5.78 11.97 0.67
N THR A 90 5.09 13.04 0.30
CA THR A 90 5.61 14.42 0.32
C THR A 90 5.03 15.17 1.52
N PRO A 91 5.72 16.21 2.03
CA PRO A 91 5.19 17.06 3.10
C PRO A 91 3.85 17.75 2.77
N GLY A 92 3.51 17.88 1.48
CA GLY A 92 2.30 18.55 1.00
C GLY A 92 1.04 17.69 1.01
N GLY A 93 1.11 16.46 1.57
CA GLY A 93 -0.01 15.52 1.50
C GLY A 93 -0.20 14.91 0.11
N SER A 94 0.85 14.86 -0.71
CA SER A 94 0.88 14.09 -1.95
C SER A 94 1.88 12.94 -1.83
N ALA A 95 1.98 12.10 -2.86
CA ALA A 95 3.03 11.10 -2.99
C ALA A 95 3.62 11.15 -4.39
N GLN A 96 4.95 11.23 -4.49
CA GLN A 96 5.65 11.00 -5.75
C GLN A 96 5.50 9.55 -6.16
N ALA A 97 5.10 9.31 -7.40
CA ALA A 97 4.92 7.98 -7.97
C ALA A 97 6.04 7.68 -8.98
N PHE A 98 6.64 6.50 -8.84
CA PHE A 98 7.64 5.95 -9.76
C PHE A 98 7.16 4.58 -10.19
N SER A 99 7.30 4.25 -11.48
CA SER A 99 6.86 2.95 -11.98
C SER A 99 8.05 2.03 -12.25
N ALA A 100 7.82 0.72 -12.10
CA ALA A 100 8.79 -0.28 -12.49
C ALA A 100 8.05 -1.46 -13.12
N ARG A 101 8.63 -2.04 -14.16
CA ARG A 101 8.10 -3.22 -14.83
C ARG A 101 9.18 -4.25 -14.99
N GLU A 102 8.77 -5.51 -14.99
CA GLU A 102 9.57 -6.62 -15.45
C GLU A 102 8.81 -7.34 -16.56
N HIS A 103 9.44 -7.42 -17.73
CA HIS A 103 8.99 -8.25 -18.82
C HIS A 103 9.68 -9.62 -18.72
N PRO A 104 8.98 -10.75 -18.98
CA PRO A 104 9.60 -12.08 -18.94
C PRO A 104 10.82 -12.21 -19.86
N GLU A 105 10.76 -11.59 -21.04
CA GLU A 105 11.81 -11.71 -22.07
C GLU A 105 12.90 -10.63 -21.98
N TYR A 106 12.54 -9.40 -21.57
CA TYR A 106 13.44 -8.24 -21.59
C TYR A 106 14.01 -7.90 -20.22
N GLY A 107 13.56 -8.61 -19.17
CA GLY A 107 13.99 -8.37 -17.80
C GLY A 107 13.36 -7.10 -17.22
N ILE A 108 14.10 -6.45 -16.32
CA ILE A 108 13.58 -5.33 -15.53
C ILE A 108 13.77 -4.01 -16.28
N GLU A 109 12.65 -3.36 -16.54
CA GLU A 109 12.55 -1.99 -17.02
C GLU A 109 12.12 -1.11 -15.83
N ALA A 110 13.08 -0.44 -15.19
CA ALA A 110 12.72 0.61 -14.25
C ALA A 110 12.21 1.80 -15.08
N HIS A 111 10.96 2.16 -14.85
CA HIS A 111 10.31 3.24 -15.56
C HIS A 111 10.44 4.55 -14.77
N GLU A 112 10.17 5.64 -15.46
CA GLU A 112 10.37 7.01 -15.04
C GLU A 112 9.51 7.44 -13.82
N PHE A 113 9.79 8.65 -13.33
CA PHE A 113 8.86 9.38 -12.49
C PHE A 113 7.56 9.60 -13.28
N VAL A 114 6.44 9.11 -12.74
CA VAL A 114 5.16 9.12 -13.46
C VAL A 114 4.27 10.29 -13.05
N GLY A 115 4.50 10.87 -11.87
CA GLY A 115 3.76 12.04 -11.40
C GLY A 115 3.59 12.07 -9.89
N GLU A 116 2.62 12.88 -9.44
CA GLU A 116 2.21 12.93 -8.04
C GLU A 116 0.79 12.42 -7.88
N LEU A 117 0.56 11.62 -6.84
CA LEU A 117 -0.74 11.19 -6.37
C LEU A 117 -1.14 12.06 -5.18
N LEU A 118 -2.30 12.73 -5.21
CA LEU A 118 -2.81 13.41 -4.02
C LEU A 118 -3.17 12.36 -2.99
N LEU A 119 -2.59 12.45 -1.80
CA LEU A 119 -3.10 11.68 -0.68
C LEU A 119 -4.27 12.45 -0.14
N ALA A 120 -5.33 11.72 0.18
CA ALA A 120 -6.48 12.32 0.83
C ALA A 120 -7.18 13.51 0.07
N PRO A 121 -7.42 13.42 -1.26
CA PRO A 121 -8.14 14.47 -2.01
C PRO A 121 -9.52 14.75 -1.42
N LYS A 122 -9.89 16.04 -1.31
CA LYS A 122 -11.19 16.50 -0.76
C LYS A 122 -12.37 16.32 -1.72
N SER A 123 -12.10 16.18 -3.01
CA SER A 123 -13.12 15.83 -4.00
C SER A 123 -12.49 15.07 -5.17
N TRP A 124 -13.34 14.36 -5.92
CA TRP A 124 -12.96 13.70 -7.17
C TRP A 124 -13.00 14.65 -8.38
N ASP A 125 -13.60 15.83 -8.20
CA ASP A 125 -13.77 16.85 -9.24
C ASP A 125 -12.62 17.86 -9.29
N GLN A 126 -11.76 17.88 -8.27
CA GLN A 126 -10.47 18.57 -8.39
C GLN A 126 -9.67 17.92 -9.51
N PRO A 127 -8.81 18.66 -10.22
CA PRO A 127 -7.90 18.06 -11.18
C PRO A 127 -7.15 16.98 -10.40
N PHE A 128 -7.43 15.70 -10.71
CA PHE A 128 -6.62 14.61 -10.23
C PHE A 128 -5.19 15.05 -10.53
N PRO A 129 -4.31 15.24 -9.53
CA PRO A 129 -2.90 15.16 -9.85
C PRO A 129 -2.76 13.69 -10.23
N VAL A 130 -2.81 13.51 -11.54
CA VAL A 130 -2.79 12.20 -12.11
C VAL A 130 -1.42 11.66 -11.75
N PRO A 131 -1.33 10.46 -11.17
CA PRO A 131 -0.06 9.82 -10.86
C PRO A 131 0.80 9.51 -12.10
N CYS A 132 0.36 9.90 -13.29
CA CYS A 132 0.73 9.29 -14.55
C CYS A 132 0.64 10.31 -15.70
N ARG A 133 1.51 11.33 -15.76
CA ARG A 133 1.81 11.95 -17.07
C ARG A 133 2.75 11.03 -17.83
N PHE A 134 2.28 9.87 -18.24
CA PHE A 134 2.98 9.11 -19.27
C PHE A 134 2.84 9.90 -20.58
N PRO A 135 3.95 10.32 -21.21
CA PRO A 135 3.88 10.98 -22.50
C PRO A 135 3.09 10.12 -23.50
N GLY A 136 2.03 10.67 -24.08
CA GLY A 136 1.17 9.96 -25.04
C GLY A 136 0.01 9.14 -24.45
N GLU A 137 -0.16 9.05 -23.13
CA GLU A 137 -1.35 8.43 -22.55
C GLU A 137 -2.57 9.35 -22.49
N THR A 138 -3.75 8.76 -22.67
CA THR A 138 -5.01 9.48 -22.61
C THR A 138 -5.40 9.80 -21.16
N VAL A 139 -6.12 10.91 -20.96
CA VAL A 139 -6.71 11.29 -19.66
C VAL A 139 -7.56 10.17 -19.06
N PHE A 140 -8.17 9.34 -19.91
CA PHE A 140 -8.95 8.18 -19.46
C PHE A 140 -8.06 7.12 -18.76
N ARG A 141 -6.94 6.72 -19.37
CA ARG A 141 -6.01 5.75 -18.75
C ARG A 141 -5.42 6.26 -17.45
N GLN A 142 -5.06 7.53 -17.46
CA GLN A 142 -4.60 8.29 -16.30
C GLN A 142 -5.56 8.20 -15.10
N LYS A 143 -6.86 8.43 -15.34
CA LYS A 143 -7.90 8.24 -14.32
C LYS A 143 -8.03 6.79 -13.88
N GLY A 144 -7.85 5.83 -14.79
CA GLY A 144 -7.82 4.40 -14.49
C GLY A 144 -6.74 4.04 -13.47
N TRP A 145 -5.50 4.52 -13.66
CA TRP A 145 -4.40 4.30 -12.72
C TRP A 145 -4.63 4.95 -11.37
N ALA A 146 -5.16 6.17 -11.34
CA ALA A 146 -5.52 6.83 -10.10
C ALA A 146 -6.59 6.02 -9.32
N ALA A 147 -7.65 5.59 -10.00
CA ALA A 147 -8.68 4.74 -9.41
C ALA A 147 -8.11 3.42 -8.88
N PHE A 148 -7.22 2.78 -9.65
CA PHE A 148 -6.51 1.58 -9.20
C PHE A 148 -5.71 1.83 -7.91
N LEU A 149 -4.89 2.89 -7.86
CA LEU A 149 -4.06 3.21 -6.70
C LEU A 149 -4.90 3.53 -5.47
N TYR A 150 -5.97 4.33 -5.62
CA TYR A 150 -6.87 4.64 -4.51
C TYR A 150 -7.63 3.41 -3.99
N GLY A 151 -8.15 2.57 -4.89
CA GLY A 151 -8.78 1.32 -4.52
C GLY A 151 -7.82 0.39 -3.78
N THR A 152 -6.60 0.25 -4.28
CA THR A 152 -5.55 -0.56 -3.66
C THR A 152 -5.17 -0.03 -2.27
N LEU A 153 -4.98 1.28 -2.11
CA LEU A 153 -4.71 1.89 -0.80
C LEU A 153 -5.87 1.66 0.17
N ALA A 154 -7.13 1.76 -0.27
CA ALA A 154 -8.29 1.47 0.56
C ALA A 154 -8.30 0.02 1.06
N ILE A 155 -7.91 -0.93 0.21
CA ILE A 155 -7.76 -2.36 0.52
C ILE A 155 -6.61 -2.58 1.53
N ILE A 156 -5.44 -1.99 1.28
CA ILE A 156 -4.27 -2.01 2.18
C ILE A 156 -4.59 -1.36 3.54
N ASN A 157 -5.48 -0.39 3.57
CA ASN A 157 -5.87 0.30 4.79
C ASN A 157 -7.03 -0.38 5.53
N THR A 158 -7.67 -1.39 4.92
CA THR A 158 -8.79 -2.16 5.50
C THR A 158 -8.48 -3.66 5.68
N PRO A 159 -7.61 -4.05 6.63
CA PRO A 159 -7.15 -5.42 6.82
C PRO A 159 -8.21 -6.48 7.13
N ARG A 160 -9.38 -6.07 7.61
CA ARG A 160 -10.37 -7.03 8.13
C ARG A 160 -11.27 -7.61 7.05
N ILE A 161 -11.31 -6.98 5.88
CA ILE A 161 -12.13 -7.43 4.75
C ILE A 161 -11.34 -8.41 3.88
N PHE A 162 -10.05 -8.14 3.68
CA PHE A 162 -9.21 -8.89 2.75
C PHE A 162 -8.24 -9.78 3.51
N GLY A 163 -8.03 -11.00 3.00
CA GLY A 163 -7.00 -11.90 3.51
C GLY A 163 -5.62 -11.26 3.38
N ARG A 164 -4.75 -11.52 4.37
CA ARG A 164 -3.36 -11.09 4.34
C ARG A 164 -2.45 -12.25 4.66
N ARG A 165 -1.36 -12.35 3.90
CA ARG A 165 -0.24 -13.23 4.20
C ARG A 165 1.01 -12.39 4.31
N GLN A 166 1.64 -12.42 5.48
CA GLN A 166 2.90 -11.74 5.72
C GLN A 166 4.05 -12.67 5.39
N HIS A 167 5.03 -12.16 4.64
CA HIS A 167 6.22 -12.89 4.25
C HIS A 167 7.45 -12.27 4.90
N MET A 168 8.27 -13.13 5.50
CA MET A 168 9.48 -12.70 6.17
C MET A 168 10.53 -12.20 5.16
N PRO A 169 11.38 -11.24 5.54
CA PRO A 169 12.47 -10.75 4.69
C PRO A 169 13.46 -11.85 4.31
N HIS A 170 14.03 -11.75 3.11
CA HIS A 170 15.08 -12.67 2.66
C HIS A 170 16.40 -12.35 3.36
N ARG A 171 16.77 -13.16 4.37
CA ARG A 171 17.97 -12.96 5.20
C ARG A 171 19.27 -12.82 4.42
N GLY A 172 19.40 -13.55 3.31
CA GLY A 172 20.60 -13.48 2.46
C GLY A 172 20.75 -12.13 1.75
N LEU A 173 19.64 -11.52 1.33
CA LEU A 173 19.66 -10.20 0.70
C LEU A 173 19.94 -9.11 1.75
N GLU A 174 19.32 -9.24 2.91
CA GLU A 174 19.55 -8.33 4.06
C GLU A 174 21.04 -8.25 4.39
N ARG A 175 21.70 -9.41 4.55
CA ARG A 175 23.13 -9.49 4.84
C ARG A 175 23.97 -8.82 3.75
N LYS A 176 23.67 -9.07 2.46
CA LYS A 176 24.40 -8.47 1.34
C LYS A 176 24.24 -6.95 1.28
N LEU A 177 23.03 -6.44 1.54
CA LEU A 177 22.78 -5.00 1.57
C LEU A 177 23.50 -4.30 2.73
N LEU A 178 23.54 -4.94 3.89
CA LEU A 178 24.31 -4.46 5.05
C LEU A 178 25.81 -4.36 4.74
N GLN A 179 26.37 -5.42 4.14
CA GLN A 179 27.76 -5.44 3.71
C GLN A 179 28.06 -4.37 2.67
N ALA A 180 27.20 -4.22 1.65
CA ALA A 180 27.41 -3.29 0.55
C ALA A 180 27.35 -1.81 0.96
N ARG A 181 26.63 -1.46 2.04
CA ARG A 181 26.48 -0.07 2.50
C ARG A 181 27.39 0.30 3.67
N ALA A 182 28.23 -0.62 4.15
CA ALA A 182 29.07 -0.44 5.33
C ALA A 182 28.32 0.09 6.57
N VAL A 183 27.00 -0.17 6.65
CA VAL A 183 26.16 0.29 7.75
C VAL A 183 26.29 -0.70 8.90
N VAL A 184 26.82 -0.23 10.03
CA VAL A 184 26.84 -0.99 11.28
C VAL A 184 25.50 -0.78 11.98
N GLY A 185 24.56 -1.73 11.82
CA GLY A 185 23.23 -1.69 12.41
C GLY A 185 22.20 -2.50 11.64
N LYS A 186 20.98 -2.67 12.18
CA LYS A 186 19.87 -3.33 11.45
C LYS A 186 19.38 -2.41 10.33
N PHE A 187 19.55 -2.85 9.08
CA PHE A 187 18.80 -2.31 7.94
C PHE A 187 17.53 -3.15 7.84
N PRO A 188 16.36 -2.66 8.25
CA PRO A 188 15.17 -3.47 8.13
C PRO A 188 14.82 -3.55 6.64
N LEU A 189 15.21 -4.65 5.99
CA LEU A 189 14.38 -5.14 4.92
C LEU A 189 13.03 -5.43 5.56
N HIS A 190 12.03 -4.59 5.28
CA HIS A 190 10.71 -4.82 5.85
C HIS A 190 10.13 -6.12 5.30
N ALA A 191 9.45 -6.82 6.20
CA ALA A 191 8.55 -7.89 5.79
C ALA A 191 7.56 -7.32 4.77
N TRP A 192 7.15 -8.12 3.79
CA TRP A 192 6.16 -7.69 2.82
C TRP A 192 4.84 -8.39 3.06
N THR A 193 3.76 -7.76 2.61
CA THR A 193 2.41 -8.27 2.79
C THR A 193 1.83 -8.64 1.43
N GLU A 194 1.44 -9.89 1.26
CA GLU A 194 0.58 -10.33 0.17
C GLU A 194 -0.87 -10.07 0.58
N ILE A 195 -1.60 -9.37 -0.28
CA ILE A 195 -3.04 -9.18 -0.14
C ILE A 195 -3.72 -10.22 -0.99
N GLN A 196 -4.51 -11.06 -0.34
CA GLN A 196 -5.26 -12.12 -1.00
C GLN A 196 -6.73 -11.75 -1.03
N LEU A 197 -7.38 -11.95 -2.17
CA LEU A 197 -8.82 -11.82 -2.32
C LEU A 197 -9.51 -13.07 -1.73
N ARG A 198 -9.37 -13.23 -0.42
CA ARG A 198 -10.16 -14.19 0.36
C ARG A 198 -11.22 -13.42 1.12
N VAL A 199 -12.40 -13.29 0.51
CA VAL A 199 -13.57 -12.79 1.24
C VAL A 199 -13.91 -13.86 2.27
N LYS A 200 -13.45 -13.68 3.51
CA LYS A 200 -13.94 -14.52 4.60
C LYS A 200 -15.44 -14.26 4.71
N PRO A 201 -16.29 -15.29 4.79
CA PRO A 201 -17.68 -15.09 5.19
C PRO A 201 -17.69 -14.24 6.47
N PRO A 202 -18.66 -13.32 6.64
CA PRO A 202 -18.84 -12.65 7.92
C PRO A 202 -18.84 -13.71 9.00
N LYS A 203 -17.91 -13.65 9.95
CA LYS A 203 -17.91 -14.59 11.06
C LYS A 203 -19.23 -14.35 11.79
N ASP A 204 -20.10 -15.36 11.84
CA ASP A 204 -21.31 -15.29 12.64
C ASP A 204 -20.90 -15.30 14.11
N ALA A 205 -20.73 -14.10 14.65
CA ALA A 205 -20.31 -13.88 16.04
C ALA A 205 -21.48 -14.02 17.02
N SER A 206 -22.67 -14.42 16.57
CA SER A 206 -23.83 -14.64 17.45
C SER A 206 -23.65 -15.87 18.35
N GLY A 207 -22.86 -16.85 17.91
CA GLY A 207 -22.55 -18.08 18.67
C GLY A 207 -21.10 -18.17 19.17
N ASP A 208 -20.25 -17.18 18.88
CA ASP A 208 -18.91 -17.13 19.49
C ASP A 208 -19.06 -16.85 21.00
N PRO A 209 -18.51 -17.68 21.91
CA PRO A 209 -18.37 -17.27 23.30
C PRO A 209 -17.60 -15.95 23.31
N SER A 210 -17.98 -15.01 24.18
CA SER A 210 -17.28 -13.73 24.34
C SER A 210 -15.82 -14.02 24.70
N HIS A 211 -14.95 -14.14 23.70
CA HIS A 211 -13.52 -14.33 23.91
C HIS A 211 -12.95 -12.99 24.35
N GLU A 212 -12.93 -12.81 25.68
CA GLU A 212 -12.15 -11.79 26.33
C GLU A 212 -10.66 -12.12 26.16
N ALA A 213 -9.96 -11.23 25.47
CA ALA A 213 -8.66 -10.83 25.97
C ALA A 213 -8.92 -9.94 27.20
N HIS A 214 -8.77 -10.53 28.40
CA HIS A 214 -8.80 -9.90 29.74
C HIS A 214 -10.17 -9.41 30.26
N LEU A 215 -10.83 -10.28 31.05
CA LEU A 215 -11.73 -10.15 32.22
C LEU A 215 -12.53 -8.86 32.55
N THR A 216 -12.59 -7.85 31.69
CA THR A 216 -13.57 -6.76 31.78
C THR A 216 -14.14 -6.31 30.42
N GLY A 217 -13.61 -6.81 29.28
CA GLY A 217 -13.99 -6.39 27.92
C GLY A 217 -13.78 -4.90 27.57
N ARG A 218 -13.39 -4.07 28.53
CA ARG A 218 -13.23 -2.61 28.37
C ARG A 218 -11.82 -2.32 27.85
N LYS A 219 -11.75 -1.55 26.76
CA LYS A 219 -10.49 -1.05 26.19
C LYS A 219 -10.32 0.40 26.57
N ALA A 220 -9.10 0.84 26.84
CA ALA A 220 -8.77 2.26 26.92
C ALA A 220 -9.33 3.02 25.70
N LEU A 221 -9.77 4.25 25.94
CA LEU A 221 -10.29 5.13 24.91
C LEU A 221 -9.25 5.26 23.79
N HIS A 222 -9.64 4.95 22.56
CA HIS A 222 -8.75 5.00 21.41
C HIS A 222 -9.49 5.52 20.20
N PHE A 223 -8.77 6.23 19.35
CA PHE A 223 -9.29 6.71 18.10
C PHE A 223 -9.30 5.56 17.07
N CYS A 224 -10.48 5.26 16.54
CA CYS A 224 -10.65 4.38 15.40
C CYS A 224 -10.72 5.24 14.13
N ARG A 225 -9.73 5.12 13.25
CA ARG A 225 -9.78 5.72 11.92
C ARG A 225 -10.96 5.17 11.11
N SER A 226 -11.38 5.93 10.10
CA SER A 226 -12.37 5.41 9.16
C SER A 226 -11.87 4.17 8.46
N HIS A 227 -12.78 3.27 8.17
CA HIS A 227 -12.46 1.99 7.54
C HIS A 227 -13.70 1.44 6.84
N LEU A 228 -13.48 0.52 5.91
CA LEU A 228 -14.56 -0.26 5.32
C LEU A 228 -14.88 -1.47 6.22
N ARG A 229 -16.14 -1.91 6.22
CA ARG A 229 -16.55 -3.21 6.77
C ARG A 229 -17.60 -3.85 5.89
N ILE A 230 -17.80 -5.16 6.04
CA ILE A 230 -18.96 -5.84 5.48
C ILE A 230 -20.02 -5.94 6.58
N ARG A 231 -21.24 -5.48 6.31
CA ARG A 231 -22.41 -5.68 7.17
C ARG A 231 -23.59 -6.07 6.28
N ARG A 232 -24.29 -7.16 6.64
CA ARG A 232 -25.43 -7.69 5.86
C ARG A 232 -25.08 -7.90 4.37
N GLY A 233 -23.88 -8.40 4.09
CA GLY A 233 -23.40 -8.65 2.72
C GLY A 233 -23.03 -7.40 1.92
N GLN A 234 -23.15 -6.20 2.50
CA GLN A 234 -22.81 -4.95 1.84
C GLN A 234 -21.55 -4.33 2.40
N LEU A 235 -20.76 -3.72 1.52
CA LEU A 235 -19.64 -2.88 1.90
C LEU A 235 -20.17 -1.56 2.49
N GLU A 236 -19.89 -1.33 3.77
CA GLU A 236 -20.22 -0.11 4.50
C GLU A 236 -18.95 0.65 4.85
N PHE A 237 -19.06 1.98 4.83
CA PHE A 237 -18.06 2.88 5.37
C PHE A 237 -18.38 3.21 6.83
N VAL A 238 -17.36 3.15 7.67
CA VAL A 238 -17.45 3.55 9.08
C VAL A 238 -16.60 4.80 9.23
N SER A 239 -17.23 5.91 9.64
CA SER A 239 -16.53 7.16 9.93
C SER A 239 -15.58 7.01 11.12
N ALA A 240 -14.59 7.90 11.19
CA ALA A 240 -13.66 7.94 12.29
C ALA A 240 -14.40 8.29 13.59
N HIS A 241 -14.09 7.58 14.66
CA HIS A 241 -14.79 7.73 15.94
C HIS A 241 -13.89 7.31 17.09
N TRP A 242 -14.20 7.80 18.28
CA TRP A 242 -13.59 7.32 19.51
C TRP A 242 -14.31 6.07 20.00
N ARG A 243 -13.54 5.09 20.48
CA ARG A 243 -14.08 3.83 21.03
C ARG A 243 -13.33 3.45 22.30
N GLY A 244 -14.03 2.81 23.22
CA GLY A 244 -13.48 2.37 24.49
C GLY A 244 -13.91 3.27 25.63
N ASP A 245 -13.17 3.21 26.73
CA ASP A 245 -13.52 3.82 27.99
C ASP A 245 -12.41 4.77 28.46
N ALA A 246 -12.80 6.03 28.68
CA ALA A 246 -11.88 7.09 29.13
C ALA A 246 -11.33 6.83 30.54
N ALA A 247 -12.08 6.10 31.38
CA ALA A 247 -11.64 5.75 32.74
C ALA A 247 -10.40 4.84 32.74
N LEU A 248 -10.16 4.11 31.65
CA LEU A 248 -8.99 3.26 31.45
C LEU A 248 -7.83 3.99 30.76
N GLY A 249 -7.93 5.32 30.62
CA GLY A 249 -6.96 6.17 29.93
C GLY A 249 -7.15 6.23 28.42
N ILE A 250 -6.23 6.94 27.74
CA ILE A 250 -6.28 7.17 26.29
C ILE A 250 -5.09 6.47 25.62
N LYS A 251 -5.37 5.53 24.71
CA LYS A 251 -4.34 4.91 23.86
C LYS A 251 -3.92 5.90 22.78
N ARG A 252 -2.67 6.34 22.83
CA ARG A 252 -2.06 7.16 21.76
C ARG A 252 -1.64 6.28 20.59
N SER A 253 -2.16 6.59 19.40
CA SER A 253 -1.74 5.97 18.14
C SER A 253 -0.38 6.53 17.68
N ARG A 254 0.36 5.77 16.85
CA ARG A 254 1.64 6.21 16.26
C ARG A 254 1.48 7.30 15.21
N TYR A 255 0.27 7.49 14.69
CA TYR A 255 -0.08 8.55 13.74
C TYR A 255 -0.67 9.74 14.48
N ARG A 256 -0.36 10.95 14.00
CA ARG A 256 -0.93 12.19 14.50
C ARG A 256 -2.39 12.27 14.05
N VAL A 257 -3.28 12.53 15.01
CA VAL A 257 -4.67 12.90 14.72
C VAL A 257 -4.68 14.42 14.69
N THR A 258 -4.83 15.01 13.52
CA THR A 258 -5.04 16.46 13.35
C THR A 258 -6.54 16.72 13.43
N GLN A 259 -6.95 17.65 14.31
CA GLN A 259 -8.32 18.15 14.38
C GLN A 259 -8.57 19.18 13.28
#